data_AF-A0A7Y1QNR9-F1
#
_entry.id   AF-A0A7Y1QNR9-F1
#
_cell.length_a   1.000
_cell.length_b   1.000
_cell.length_c   1.000
_cell.angle_alpha   90.00
_cell.angle_beta   90.00
_cell.angle_gamma   90.00
#
_symmetry.space_group_name_H-M   'P 1'
#
loop_
_entity.id
_entity.type
_entity.pdbx_description
1 polymer ?
#
loop_
_entity_poly.entity_id
_entity_poly.type
_entity_poly.pdbx_seq_one_letter_code
_entity_poly.pdbx_strand_id
1 'polypeptide(L)'
;MSHTFKFLSLPHRSGEVANVFIHGYSAGHDMEDRCALRKCIPSSLHNCVNIFAFWPSGHWSQFDALSSGGVSAITRVNVLAGAAAAVVDRAVHFNSSRKRATAMGKTLLSQLERYLLEFHPYVSKINLVGHSLGGRVVVSALLDMLHKPANHDLEIGDVLLMAAATELSGNEARAIRKRTNCKLYNAYSKDDDILRLNIGENSAGRQPVANCKNVRMESFGHTDYWPRLEQVLRESGFHSYQSGLPVSLQPHPIIKNPDPVVTDHFLYDLLELTSDRIRGQFAKHLRSSSWTTLETDHSLYLLSKEFQLLGGHCLVNMARGRGLKYVQILLMLAEHYDLLSELHDCAQVVEMEALLISTCFRSSFGEAHVLASRQEITEHMAAMTEKGYFEQVDSLAASLTITSYFSTPEPPAPVYRNSSSALSSESNGLALASISMLPSLTGLISTERIKAAVTNLKSAVKPGYSALIPAVAILFYARLQLNNEGLR
;
A
#
# COMPACT_ATOMS: atom_id res chain seq x y z
N MET A 1 16.83 8.35 1.53
CA MET A 1 15.40 8.52 1.85
C MET A 1 15.22 8.35 3.35
N SER A 2 14.46 9.22 4.00
CA SER A 2 14.13 9.08 5.42
C SER A 2 13.28 7.82 5.61
N HIS A 3 13.65 6.96 6.56
CA HIS A 3 12.93 5.74 6.89
C HIS A 3 11.75 6.08 7.82
N THR A 4 10.55 6.22 7.26
CA THR A 4 9.35 6.67 7.99
C THR A 4 8.33 5.55 8.18
N PHE A 5 7.81 5.45 9.41
CA PHE A 5 6.63 4.65 9.71
C PHE A 5 5.37 5.38 9.27
N LYS A 6 4.40 4.63 8.77
CA LYS A 6 3.01 5.08 8.67
C LYS A 6 2.23 4.44 9.81
N PHE A 7 1.87 5.24 10.80
CA PHE A 7 1.06 4.77 11.92
C PHE A 7 -0.43 4.83 11.57
N LEU A 8 -1.19 3.84 12.05
CA LEU A 8 -2.64 3.78 11.91
C LEU A 8 -3.26 3.30 13.22
N SER A 9 -4.02 4.17 13.88
CA SER A 9 -4.86 3.80 15.01
C SER A 9 -6.17 3.13 14.56
N LEU A 10 -6.53 2.03 15.21
CA LEU A 10 -7.80 1.33 15.01
C LEU A 10 -8.96 2.11 15.67
N PRO A 11 -10.22 1.89 15.23
CA PRO A 11 -11.39 2.68 15.65
C PRO A 11 -11.88 2.35 17.07
N HIS A 12 -11.00 2.40 18.08
CA HIS A 12 -11.34 2.39 19.51
C HIS A 12 -10.21 3.13 20.25
N ARG A 13 -10.51 4.28 20.88
CA ARG A 13 -9.51 5.31 21.24
C ARG A 13 -9.48 5.68 22.73
N SER A 14 -9.88 4.79 23.63
CA SER A 14 -9.86 5.08 25.06
C SER A 14 -8.78 4.25 25.77
N GLY A 15 -7.91 4.91 26.52
CA GLY A 15 -6.95 4.28 27.41
C GLY A 15 -5.60 4.97 27.45
N GLU A 16 -4.93 4.90 28.60
CA GLU A 16 -3.57 5.43 28.81
C GLU A 16 -2.47 4.49 28.24
N VAL A 17 -2.89 3.31 27.78
CA VAL A 17 -2.02 2.25 27.24
C VAL A 17 -2.30 2.04 25.76
N ALA A 18 -1.24 2.05 24.94
CA ALA A 18 -1.32 1.70 23.53
C ALA A 18 -0.61 0.37 23.21
N ASN A 19 -1.25 -0.50 22.42
CA ASN A 19 -0.60 -1.67 21.82
C ASN A 19 -0.15 -1.30 20.40
N VAL A 20 1.14 -1.43 20.13
CA VAL A 20 1.74 -1.12 18.84
C VAL A 20 2.13 -2.42 18.13
N PHE A 21 1.53 -2.65 16.97
CA PHE A 21 1.73 -3.84 16.15
C PHE A 21 2.69 -3.55 14.99
N ILE A 22 3.80 -4.28 14.94
CA ILE A 22 4.82 -4.17 13.90
C ILE A 22 4.84 -5.49 13.11
N HIS A 23 4.49 -5.40 11.82
CA HIS A 23 4.39 -6.53 10.92
C HIS A 23 5.76 -7.02 10.40
N GLY A 24 5.77 -8.25 9.89
CA GLY A 24 6.92 -8.91 9.28
C GLY A 24 7.18 -8.54 7.82
N TYR A 25 8.14 -9.25 7.23
CA TYR A 25 8.40 -9.23 5.78
C TYR A 25 7.18 -9.70 5.01
N SER A 26 6.88 -9.09 3.86
CA SER A 26 5.70 -9.35 3.02
C SER A 26 4.35 -9.03 3.66
N ALA A 27 4.15 -9.21 4.96
CA ALA A 27 2.96 -8.72 5.65
C ALA A 27 2.94 -7.17 5.63
N GLY A 28 1.75 -6.57 5.55
CA GLY A 28 1.54 -5.11 5.57
C GLY A 28 2.18 -4.34 4.42
N HIS A 29 2.66 -5.04 3.39
CA HIS A 29 3.37 -4.45 2.26
C HIS A 29 2.43 -3.63 1.38
N ASP A 30 1.27 -4.18 1.06
CA ASP A 30 0.23 -3.50 0.28
C ASP A 30 -1.05 -3.29 1.09
N MET A 31 -2.04 -2.64 0.47
CA MET A 31 -3.29 -2.33 1.13
C MET A 31 -4.13 -3.58 1.46
N GLU A 32 -4.06 -4.64 0.67
CA GLU A 32 -4.80 -5.88 0.93
C GLU A 32 -4.24 -6.55 2.20
N ASP A 33 -2.91 -6.60 2.33
CA ASP A 33 -2.23 -7.11 3.52
C ASP A 33 -2.52 -6.26 4.76
N ARG A 34 -2.47 -4.92 4.64
CA ARG A 34 -2.78 -4.00 5.75
C ARG A 34 -4.20 -4.22 6.25
N CYS A 35 -5.16 -4.44 5.34
CA CYS A 35 -6.54 -4.73 5.70
C CYS A 35 -6.68 -6.10 6.37
N ALA A 36 -6.01 -7.14 5.85
CA ALA A 36 -6.02 -8.47 6.44
C ALA A 36 -5.45 -8.48 7.87
N LEU A 37 -4.36 -7.76 8.11
CA LEU A 37 -3.75 -7.62 9.44
C LEU A 37 -4.69 -6.98 10.45
N ARG A 38 -5.44 -5.95 10.04
CA ARG A 38 -6.40 -5.27 10.93
C ARG A 38 -7.50 -6.20 11.43
N LYS A 39 -7.98 -7.11 10.58
CA LYS A 39 -8.99 -8.13 10.93
C LYS A 39 -8.48 -9.17 11.93
N CYS A 40 -7.17 -9.30 12.08
CA CYS A 40 -6.56 -10.24 13.02
C CYS A 40 -6.51 -9.71 14.47
N ILE A 41 -6.77 -8.42 14.70
CA ILE A 41 -6.73 -7.84 16.04
C ILE A 41 -7.98 -8.26 16.84
N PRO A 42 -7.84 -9.03 17.93
CA PRO A 42 -8.99 -9.53 18.68
C PRO A 42 -9.78 -8.40 19.34
N SER A 43 -11.08 -8.62 19.49
CA SER A 43 -11.98 -7.63 20.08
C SER A 43 -11.72 -7.35 21.56
N SER A 44 -11.12 -8.30 22.27
CA SER A 44 -10.70 -8.16 23.66
C SER A 44 -9.58 -7.13 23.87
N LEU A 45 -8.91 -6.68 22.81
CA LEU A 45 -7.93 -5.59 22.87
C LEU A 45 -8.55 -4.21 22.64
N HIS A 46 -9.86 -4.09 22.36
CA HIS A 46 -10.51 -2.82 22.02
C HIS A 46 -10.59 -1.81 23.17
N ASN A 47 -10.30 -2.21 24.42
CA ASN A 47 -10.23 -1.29 25.56
C ASN A 47 -8.88 -0.56 25.67
N CYS A 48 -7.98 -0.73 24.70
CA CYS A 48 -6.71 -0.01 24.58
C CYS A 48 -6.64 0.68 23.23
N VAL A 49 -5.77 1.70 23.12
CA VAL A 49 -5.41 2.26 21.82
C VAL A 49 -4.62 1.19 21.06
N ASN A 50 -5.05 0.79 19.88
CA ASN A 50 -4.33 -0.20 19.06
C ASN A 50 -3.80 0.49 17.81
N ILE A 51 -2.49 0.44 17.60
CA ILE A 51 -1.79 1.16 16.54
C ILE A 51 -1.00 0.17 15.69
N PHE A 52 -1.19 0.18 14.37
CA PHE A 52 -0.26 -0.46 13.46
C PHE A 52 0.87 0.50 13.09
N ALA A 53 2.10 0.01 13.12
CA ALA A 53 3.27 0.72 12.62
C ALA A 53 3.71 0.09 11.29
N PHE A 54 3.20 0.61 10.19
CA PHE A 54 3.57 0.14 8.85
C PHE A 54 4.93 0.68 8.45
N TRP A 55 5.78 -0.21 7.94
CA TRP A 55 7.13 0.12 7.49
C TRP A 55 7.40 -0.53 6.14
N PRO A 56 8.36 -0.03 5.34
CA PRO A 56 8.61 -0.52 3.99
C PRO A 56 9.34 -1.89 4.03
N SER A 57 8.62 -2.93 4.47
CA SER A 57 9.12 -4.27 4.73
C SER A 57 9.54 -5.02 3.47
N GLY A 58 8.99 -4.64 2.30
CA GLY A 58 9.18 -5.33 1.03
C GLY A 58 8.35 -6.62 0.95
N HIS A 59 8.28 -7.22 -0.25
CA HIS A 59 7.51 -8.43 -0.50
C HIS A 59 8.32 -9.50 -1.24
N TRP A 60 8.10 -10.78 -0.92
CA TRP A 60 8.86 -11.90 -1.48
C TRP A 60 8.72 -12.04 -3.01
N SER A 61 7.59 -11.62 -3.58
CA SER A 61 7.33 -11.67 -5.02
C SER A 61 7.79 -10.44 -5.80
N GLN A 62 8.21 -9.35 -5.13
CA GLN A 62 8.63 -8.13 -5.82
C GLN A 62 10.05 -8.25 -6.36
N PHE A 63 10.18 -8.25 -7.69
CA PHE A 63 11.45 -8.07 -8.37
C PHE A 63 11.61 -6.62 -8.78
N ASP A 64 12.74 -6.01 -8.47
CA ASP A 64 13.07 -4.70 -9.04
C ASP A 64 13.11 -4.81 -10.58
N ALA A 65 12.71 -3.77 -11.30
CA ALA A 65 12.63 -3.81 -12.77
C ALA A 65 13.96 -4.27 -13.42
N LEU A 66 15.11 -3.85 -12.87
CA LEU A 66 16.44 -4.29 -13.28
C LEU A 66 16.69 -5.78 -13.00
N SER A 67 16.23 -6.27 -11.85
CA SER A 67 16.33 -7.68 -11.45
C SER A 67 15.42 -8.58 -12.30
N SER A 68 14.18 -8.17 -12.54
CA SER A 68 13.26 -8.90 -13.43
C SER A 68 13.79 -9.00 -14.86
N GLY A 69 14.44 -7.94 -15.37
CA GLY A 69 15.08 -7.92 -16.67
C GLY A 69 16.27 -8.88 -16.74
N GLY A 70 17.13 -8.87 -15.71
CA GLY A 70 18.27 -9.77 -15.61
C GLY A 70 17.88 -11.24 -15.45
N VAL A 71 16.94 -11.56 -14.55
CA VAL A 71 16.44 -12.92 -14.34
C VAL A 71 15.75 -13.44 -15.61
N SER A 72 14.91 -12.63 -16.26
CA SER A 72 14.25 -13.03 -17.50
C SER A 72 15.26 -13.27 -18.64
N ALA A 73 16.28 -12.42 -18.78
CA ALA A 73 17.32 -12.58 -19.79
C ALA A 73 18.12 -13.86 -19.57
N ILE A 74 18.51 -14.17 -18.34
CA ILE A 74 19.26 -15.39 -18.00
C ILE A 74 18.38 -16.63 -18.18
N THR A 75 17.11 -16.57 -17.79
CA THR A 75 16.15 -17.69 -17.96
C THR A 75 15.96 -18.06 -19.43
N ARG A 76 15.96 -17.07 -20.34
CA ARG A 76 15.88 -17.29 -21.80
C ARG A 76 17.11 -18.01 -22.36
N VAL A 77 18.26 -17.88 -21.70
CA VAL A 77 19.51 -18.56 -22.08
C VAL A 77 19.62 -19.93 -21.42
N ASN A 78 19.27 -20.03 -20.14
CA ASN A 78 19.29 -21.27 -19.37
C ASN A 78 18.33 -21.16 -18.18
N VAL A 79 17.30 -22.02 -18.17
CA VAL A 79 16.26 -22.03 -17.13
C VAL A 79 16.82 -22.30 -15.73
N LEU A 80 17.80 -23.19 -15.60
CA LEU A 80 18.44 -23.49 -14.31
C LEU A 80 19.28 -22.31 -13.81
N ALA A 81 19.99 -21.63 -14.71
CA ALA A 81 20.72 -20.41 -14.35
C ALA A 81 19.77 -19.27 -13.97
N GLY A 82 18.62 -19.17 -14.64
CA GLY A 82 17.55 -18.22 -14.29
C GLY A 82 16.96 -18.48 -12.91
N ALA A 83 16.69 -19.75 -12.59
CA ALA A 83 16.23 -20.15 -11.26
C ALA A 83 17.27 -19.85 -10.17
N ALA A 84 18.55 -20.14 -10.43
CA ALA A 84 19.63 -19.81 -9.51
C ALA A 84 19.77 -18.29 -9.29
N ALA A 85 19.68 -17.50 -10.37
CA ALA A 85 19.70 -16.04 -10.29
C ALA A 85 18.52 -15.49 -9.48
N ALA A 86 17.32 -16.04 -9.66
CA ALA A 86 16.16 -15.68 -8.85
C ALA A 86 16.38 -15.98 -7.36
N VAL A 87 16.93 -17.15 -7.01
CA VAL A 87 17.25 -17.50 -5.61
C VAL A 87 18.27 -16.52 -5.00
N VAL A 88 19.33 -16.18 -5.73
CA VAL A 88 20.35 -15.21 -5.29
C VAL A 88 19.72 -13.83 -5.06
N ASP A 89 18.93 -13.36 -6.01
CA ASP A 89 18.23 -12.09 -5.91
C ASP A 89 17.29 -12.04 -4.69
N ARG A 90 16.53 -13.11 -4.45
CA ARG A 90 15.67 -13.22 -3.25
C ARG A 90 16.47 -13.18 -1.95
N ALA A 91 17.64 -13.83 -1.90
CA ALA A 91 18.52 -13.80 -0.73
C ALA A 91 19.08 -12.39 -0.47
N VAL A 92 19.48 -11.67 -1.51
CA VAL A 92 19.94 -10.27 -1.42
C VAL A 92 18.81 -9.36 -0.95
N HIS A 93 17.61 -9.51 -1.52
CA HIS A 93 16.44 -8.71 -1.16
C HIS A 93 16.02 -8.93 0.31
N PHE A 94 16.03 -10.18 0.78
CA PHE A 94 15.78 -10.50 2.18
C PHE A 94 16.84 -9.89 3.12
N ASN A 95 18.12 -9.96 2.76
CA ASN A 95 19.18 -9.35 3.56
C ASN A 95 19.11 -7.82 3.60
N SER A 96 18.74 -7.19 2.48
CA SER A 96 18.44 -5.75 2.42
C SER A 96 17.29 -5.40 3.36
N SER A 97 16.23 -6.21 3.36
CA SER A 97 15.06 -6.04 4.24
C SER A 97 15.42 -6.21 5.72
N ARG A 98 16.33 -7.14 6.07
CA ARG A 98 16.90 -7.28 7.43
C ARG A 98 17.61 -6.01 7.89
N LYS A 99 18.52 -5.48 7.06
CA LYS A 99 19.24 -4.23 7.36
C LYS A 99 18.28 -3.06 7.54
N ARG A 100 17.25 -2.99 6.67
CA ARG A 100 16.20 -1.97 6.74
C ARG A 100 15.38 -2.08 8.03
N ALA A 101 15.00 -3.29 8.44
CA ALA A 101 14.29 -3.50 9.71
C ALA A 101 15.11 -2.98 10.91
N THR A 102 16.41 -3.24 10.95
CA THR A 102 17.30 -2.67 11.97
C THR A 102 17.33 -1.14 11.90
N ALA A 103 17.43 -0.55 10.71
CA ALA A 103 17.41 0.90 10.54
C ALA A 103 16.09 1.54 10.99
N MET A 104 14.94 0.94 10.62
CA MET A 104 13.62 1.35 11.08
C MET A 104 13.49 1.25 12.60
N GLY A 105 14.03 0.20 13.23
CA GLY A 105 13.98 0.05 14.68
C GLY A 105 14.58 1.24 15.43
N LYS A 106 15.69 1.80 14.93
CA LYS A 106 16.35 2.97 15.53
C LYS A 106 15.50 4.25 15.51
N THR A 107 14.49 4.32 14.64
CA THR A 107 13.59 5.48 14.52
C THR A 107 12.19 5.23 15.09
N LEU A 108 11.85 4.00 15.47
CA LEU A 108 10.50 3.61 15.92
C LEU A 108 10.01 4.47 17.08
N LEU A 109 10.76 4.51 18.19
CA LEU A 109 10.30 5.18 19.41
C LEU A 109 10.12 6.68 19.21
N SER A 110 11.04 7.36 18.51
CA SER A 110 10.96 8.80 18.29
C SER A 110 9.85 9.21 17.32
N GLN A 111 9.57 8.40 16.30
CA GLN A 111 8.45 8.65 15.39
C GLN A 111 7.10 8.33 16.06
N LEU A 112 7.05 7.26 16.85
CA LEU A 112 5.86 6.88 17.60
C LEU A 112 5.52 7.92 18.68
N GLU A 113 6.51 8.43 19.41
CA GLU A 113 6.31 9.49 20.41
C GLU A 113 5.69 10.74 19.79
N ARG A 114 6.18 11.18 18.62
CA ARG A 114 5.56 12.28 17.88
C ARG A 114 4.11 11.99 17.48
N TYR A 115 3.85 10.77 16.99
CA TYR A 115 2.49 10.34 16.61
C TYR A 115 1.55 10.31 17.83
N LEU A 116 2.01 9.79 18.96
CA LEU A 116 1.22 9.75 20.18
C LEU A 116 0.94 11.16 20.71
N LEU A 117 1.91 12.07 20.70
CA LEU A 117 1.70 13.46 21.11
C LEU A 117 0.64 14.18 20.26
N GLU A 118 0.59 13.88 18.96
CA GLU A 118 -0.36 14.48 18.02
C GLU A 118 -1.77 13.88 18.13
N PHE A 119 -1.89 12.54 18.20
CA PHE A 119 -3.18 11.85 18.06
C PHE A 119 -3.70 11.21 19.36
N HIS A 120 -2.83 10.94 20.33
CA HIS A 120 -3.13 10.21 21.57
C HIS A 120 -2.36 10.76 22.79
N PRO A 121 -2.49 12.06 23.12
CA PRO A 121 -1.63 12.73 24.12
C PRO A 121 -1.76 12.18 25.55
N TYR A 122 -2.79 11.39 25.82
CA TYR A 122 -3.05 10.72 27.10
C TYR A 122 -2.34 9.36 27.24
N VAL A 123 -1.72 8.84 26.16
CA VAL A 123 -0.98 7.57 26.21
C VAL A 123 0.37 7.80 26.89
N SER A 124 0.54 7.20 28.07
CA SER A 124 1.78 7.26 28.86
C SER A 124 2.59 5.96 28.75
N LYS A 125 1.96 4.87 28.31
CA LYS A 125 2.57 3.54 28.24
C LYS A 125 2.30 2.83 26.92
N ILE A 126 3.31 2.19 26.36
CA ILE A 126 3.18 1.39 25.13
C ILE A 126 3.56 -0.06 25.35
N ASN A 127 2.84 -0.96 24.69
CA ASN A 127 3.24 -2.35 24.51
C ASN A 127 3.65 -2.57 23.06
N LEU A 128 4.70 -3.35 22.83
CA LEU A 128 5.25 -3.59 21.50
C LEU A 128 5.01 -5.05 21.09
N VAL A 129 4.34 -5.25 19.96
CA VAL A 129 4.08 -6.59 19.39
C VAL A 129 4.74 -6.67 18.03
N GLY A 130 5.81 -7.46 17.92
CA GLY A 130 6.59 -7.60 16.69
C GLY A 130 6.53 -9.01 16.12
N HIS A 131 6.10 -9.16 14.86
CA HIS A 131 6.13 -10.42 14.14
C HIS A 131 7.31 -10.50 13.17
N SER A 132 8.04 -11.61 13.11
CA SER A 132 9.09 -11.81 12.10
C SER A 132 10.11 -10.66 12.07
N LEU A 133 10.35 -10.00 10.92
CA LEU A 133 11.19 -8.80 10.83
C LEU A 133 10.66 -7.62 11.67
N GLY A 134 9.36 -7.54 11.92
CA GLY A 134 8.80 -6.59 12.89
C GLY A 134 9.31 -6.85 14.32
N GLY A 135 9.59 -8.11 14.67
CA GLY A 135 10.33 -8.46 15.88
C GLY A 135 11.75 -7.91 15.90
N ARG A 136 12.45 -7.90 14.74
CA ARG A 136 13.76 -7.25 14.60
C ARG A 136 13.68 -5.74 14.79
N VAL A 137 12.66 -5.09 14.23
CA VAL A 137 12.41 -3.65 14.42
C VAL A 137 12.27 -3.35 15.92
N VAL A 138 11.45 -4.13 16.64
CA VAL A 138 11.24 -3.98 18.09
C VAL A 138 12.53 -4.19 18.88
N VAL A 139 13.26 -5.30 18.65
CA VAL A 139 14.52 -5.58 19.34
C VAL A 139 15.55 -4.48 19.07
N SER A 140 15.66 -4.03 17.82
CA SER A 140 16.58 -2.95 17.46
C SER A 140 16.21 -1.63 18.12
N ALA A 141 14.92 -1.32 18.28
CA ALA A 141 14.47 -0.11 18.98
C ALA A 141 14.87 -0.15 20.47
N LEU A 142 14.66 -1.30 21.11
CA LEU A 142 14.97 -1.49 22.54
C LEU A 142 16.48 -1.46 22.81
N LEU A 143 17.29 -2.05 21.91
CA LEU A 143 18.75 -2.01 22.01
C LEU A 143 19.32 -0.61 21.75
N ASP A 144 18.77 0.13 20.79
CA ASP A 144 19.19 1.50 20.51
C ASP A 144 18.94 2.42 21.72
N MET A 145 17.81 2.22 22.42
CA MET A 145 17.47 2.94 23.64
C MET A 145 18.42 2.66 24.82
N LEU A 146 19.11 1.51 24.87
CA LEU A 146 20.13 1.24 25.90
C LEU A 146 21.31 2.22 25.84
N HIS A 147 21.58 2.80 24.67
CA HIS A 147 22.70 3.70 24.42
C HIS A 147 22.30 5.18 24.52
N LYS A 148 21.01 5.48 24.75
CA LYS A 148 20.46 6.82 24.83
C LYS A 148 20.19 7.24 26.28
N PRO A 149 20.33 8.55 26.61
CA PRO A 149 20.02 9.06 27.94
C PRO A 149 18.56 8.80 28.31
N ALA A 150 18.28 8.72 29.62
CA ALA A 150 16.99 8.33 30.19
C ALA A 150 15.94 9.45 30.11
N ASN A 151 15.75 10.06 28.94
CA ASN A 151 14.90 11.24 28.76
C ASN A 151 13.60 10.92 28.02
N HIS A 152 13.14 9.67 28.06
CA HIS A 152 11.89 9.27 27.40
C HIS A 152 10.76 9.27 28.42
N ASP A 153 9.74 10.09 28.17
CA ASP A 153 8.52 10.16 28.98
C ASP A 153 7.61 8.93 28.77
N LEU A 154 7.85 8.18 27.68
CA LEU A 154 7.04 7.03 27.28
C LEU A 154 7.50 5.73 27.96
N GLU A 155 6.63 5.13 28.78
CA GLU A 155 6.92 3.86 29.46
C GLU A 155 6.76 2.67 28.50
N ILE A 156 7.73 1.75 28.49
CA ILE A 156 7.64 0.48 27.76
C ILE A 156 7.07 -0.60 28.68
N GLY A 157 5.85 -1.06 28.38
CA GLY A 157 5.13 -2.12 29.09
C GLY A 157 5.51 -3.54 28.67
N ASP A 158 4.57 -4.27 28.07
CA ASP A 158 4.78 -5.63 27.60
C ASP A 158 5.37 -5.63 26.18
N VAL A 159 6.34 -6.52 25.93
CA VAL A 159 6.94 -6.71 24.61
C VAL A 159 6.73 -8.15 24.18
N LEU A 160 5.94 -8.37 23.14
CA LEU A 160 5.65 -9.69 22.58
C LEU A 160 6.37 -9.86 21.24
N LEU A 161 7.34 -10.77 21.22
CA LEU A 161 8.05 -11.20 20.02
C LEU A 161 7.39 -12.46 19.48
N MET A 162 6.82 -12.40 18.27
CA MET A 162 6.14 -13.49 17.59
C MET A 162 6.97 -13.97 16.40
N ALA A 163 7.48 -15.21 16.45
CA ALA A 163 8.36 -15.72 15.39
C ALA A 163 9.46 -14.72 14.98
N ALA A 164 10.09 -14.04 15.94
CA ALA A 164 10.97 -12.91 15.64
C ALA A 164 12.20 -13.34 14.82
N ALA A 165 12.37 -12.68 13.67
CA ALA A 165 13.45 -12.92 12.71
C ALA A 165 14.69 -12.08 13.05
N THR A 166 15.17 -12.24 14.28
CA THR A 166 16.38 -11.61 14.81
C THR A 166 17.00 -12.51 15.85
N GLU A 167 18.32 -12.45 15.97
CA GLU A 167 19.00 -12.96 17.15
C GLU A 167 18.74 -12.01 18.34
N LEU A 168 18.56 -12.60 19.52
CA LEU A 168 18.46 -11.88 20.80
C LEU A 168 19.14 -12.75 21.85
N SER A 169 20.26 -12.27 22.39
CA SER A 169 20.97 -12.98 23.44
C SER A 169 20.30 -12.79 24.81
N GLY A 170 20.57 -13.72 25.74
CA GLY A 170 20.07 -13.59 27.11
C GLY A 170 20.58 -12.34 27.83
N ASN A 171 21.81 -11.89 27.53
CA ASN A 171 22.41 -10.71 28.14
C ASN A 171 21.72 -9.43 27.65
N GLU A 172 21.44 -9.34 26.36
CA GLU A 172 20.66 -8.25 25.76
C GLU A 172 19.25 -8.20 26.34
N ALA A 173 18.54 -9.34 26.40
CA ALA A 173 17.21 -9.41 26.99
C ALA A 173 17.21 -8.95 28.46
N ARG A 174 18.25 -9.31 29.23
CA ARG A 174 18.43 -8.84 30.60
C ARG A 174 18.68 -7.33 30.68
N ALA A 175 19.52 -6.79 29.80
CA ALA A 175 19.83 -5.36 29.75
C ALA A 175 18.57 -4.54 29.41
N ILE A 176 17.79 -4.97 28.41
CA ILE A 176 16.51 -4.37 28.04
C ILE A 176 15.57 -4.34 29.23
N ARG A 177 15.36 -5.47 29.92
CA ARG A 177 14.48 -5.54 31.09
C ARG A 177 14.93 -4.63 32.23
N LYS A 178 16.24 -4.54 32.51
CA LYS A 178 16.77 -3.63 33.52
C LYS A 178 16.53 -2.16 33.18
N ARG A 179 16.60 -1.80 31.90
CA ARG A 179 16.43 -0.42 31.44
C ARG A 179 14.98 0.05 31.44
N THR A 180 14.05 -0.84 31.07
CA THR A 180 12.64 -0.51 30.80
C THR A 180 11.68 -0.97 31.89
N ASN A 181 12.09 -1.92 32.73
CA ASN A 181 11.19 -2.71 33.57
C ASN A 181 10.09 -3.48 32.79
N CYS A 182 10.27 -3.67 31.48
CA CYS A 182 9.30 -4.36 30.62
C CYS A 182 9.24 -5.87 30.91
N LYS A 183 8.12 -6.50 30.53
CA LYS A 183 8.02 -7.95 30.40
C LYS A 183 8.29 -8.35 28.95
N LEU A 184 9.37 -9.10 28.73
CA LEU A 184 9.72 -9.64 27.41
C LEU A 184 9.13 -11.05 27.23
N TYR A 185 8.24 -11.22 26.27
CA TYR A 185 7.66 -12.50 25.87
C TYR A 185 8.23 -12.92 24.51
N ASN A 186 8.60 -14.20 24.40
CA ASN A 186 9.06 -14.79 23.15
C ASN A 186 8.14 -15.96 22.79
N ALA A 187 7.21 -15.71 21.87
CA ALA A 187 6.35 -16.72 21.26
C ALA A 187 7.08 -17.33 20.06
N TYR A 188 7.56 -18.56 20.23
CA TYR A 188 8.44 -19.23 19.28
C TYR A 188 7.89 -20.59 18.85
N SER A 189 8.24 -21.03 17.64
CA SER A 189 7.88 -22.34 17.12
C SER A 189 9.09 -23.00 16.46
N LYS A 190 9.31 -24.29 16.75
CA LYS A 190 10.34 -25.09 16.05
C LYS A 190 9.89 -25.50 14.64
N ASP A 191 8.58 -25.48 14.41
CA ASP A 191 7.92 -25.86 13.15
C ASP A 191 7.89 -24.69 12.15
N ASP A 192 8.41 -23.51 12.55
CA ASP A 192 8.62 -22.38 11.66
C ASP A 192 9.86 -22.59 10.77
N ASP A 193 9.60 -23.12 9.57
CA ASP A 193 10.65 -23.39 8.58
C ASP A 193 11.08 -22.15 7.79
N ILE A 194 10.25 -21.10 7.71
CA ILE A 194 10.62 -19.85 7.04
C ILE A 194 11.78 -19.18 7.75
N LEU A 195 11.81 -19.22 9.08
CA LEU A 195 12.92 -18.66 9.85
C LEU A 195 14.25 -19.41 9.68
N ARG A 196 14.27 -20.61 9.06
CA ARG A 196 15.52 -21.27 8.64
C ARG A 196 16.19 -20.52 7.48
N LEU A 197 15.41 -19.77 6.71
CA LEU A 197 15.91 -18.93 5.62
C LEU A 197 16.64 -17.69 6.14
N ASN A 198 16.58 -17.39 7.45
CA ASN A 198 17.40 -16.36 8.07
C ASN A 198 18.85 -16.84 8.26
N ILE A 199 19.54 -17.06 7.15
CA ILE A 199 20.90 -17.60 7.11
C ILE A 199 21.86 -16.68 7.90
N GLY A 200 22.66 -17.31 8.77
CA GLY A 200 23.71 -16.64 9.55
C GLY A 200 23.27 -16.09 10.91
N GLU A 201 22.02 -16.30 11.34
CA GLU A 201 21.55 -15.89 12.67
C GLU A 201 20.63 -16.94 13.31
N ASN A 202 20.77 -17.14 14.62
CA ASN A 202 19.87 -17.99 15.39
C ASN A 202 18.62 -17.21 15.82
N SER A 203 17.60 -17.23 14.98
CA SER A 203 16.37 -16.45 15.17
C SER A 203 15.65 -16.81 16.48
N ALA A 204 15.36 -15.80 17.31
CA ALA A 204 14.59 -15.91 18.55
C ALA A 204 13.22 -16.59 18.33
N GLY A 205 12.62 -16.40 17.16
CA GLY A 205 11.35 -17.04 16.77
C GLY A 205 11.37 -18.57 16.65
N ARG A 206 12.54 -19.22 16.65
CA ARG A 206 12.67 -20.68 16.57
C ARG A 206 13.13 -21.36 17.86
N GLN A 207 13.50 -20.59 18.87
CA GLN A 207 14.15 -21.12 20.06
C GLN A 207 13.87 -20.27 21.30
N PRO A 208 13.94 -20.85 22.51
CA PRO A 208 13.82 -20.08 23.73
C PRO A 208 14.99 -19.10 23.90
N VAL A 209 14.72 -17.92 24.45
CA VAL A 209 15.71 -16.88 24.78
C VAL A 209 15.78 -16.72 26.30
N ALA A 210 16.98 -16.79 26.86
CA ALA A 210 17.16 -16.61 28.31
C ALA A 210 16.74 -15.19 28.77
N ASN A 211 16.21 -15.08 29.98
CA ASN A 211 15.64 -13.84 30.55
C ASN A 211 14.37 -13.30 29.85
N CYS A 212 13.81 -14.01 28.87
CA CYS A 212 12.45 -13.80 28.36
C CYS A 212 11.47 -14.81 28.98
N LYS A 213 10.17 -14.49 28.99
CA LYS A 213 9.10 -15.47 29.19
C LYS A 213 8.85 -16.17 27.85
N ASN A 214 9.38 -17.38 27.71
CA ASN A 214 9.26 -18.16 26.48
C ASN A 214 7.93 -18.92 26.44
N VAL A 215 7.25 -18.85 25.31
CA VAL A 215 5.98 -19.52 25.03
C VAL A 215 6.19 -20.31 23.75
N ARG A 216 6.10 -21.63 23.86
CA ARG A 216 6.24 -22.49 22.68
C ARG A 216 4.88 -22.62 22.01
N MET A 217 4.78 -22.12 20.79
CA MET A 217 3.59 -22.24 19.95
C MET A 217 3.69 -23.54 19.15
N GLU A 218 3.06 -24.62 19.63
CA GLU A 218 3.13 -25.93 18.96
C GLU A 218 2.36 -25.93 17.64
N SER A 219 2.96 -26.48 16.58
CA SER A 219 2.36 -26.55 15.25
C SER A 219 2.02 -25.19 14.63
N PHE A 220 2.71 -24.12 15.03
CA PHE A 220 2.66 -22.83 14.35
C PHE A 220 3.70 -22.78 13.23
N GLY A 221 3.23 -22.55 12.00
CA GLY A 221 4.05 -22.04 10.91
C GLY A 221 4.23 -20.51 11.00
N HIS A 222 5.06 -19.96 10.11
CA HIS A 222 5.43 -18.54 10.17
C HIS A 222 4.25 -17.56 10.01
N THR A 223 3.27 -17.95 9.19
CA THR A 223 2.11 -17.12 8.83
C THR A 223 0.95 -17.25 9.82
N ASP A 224 1.00 -18.22 10.74
CA ASP A 224 -0.12 -18.56 11.61
C ASP A 224 -0.33 -17.56 12.76
N TYR A 225 0.69 -16.76 13.07
CA TYR A 225 0.68 -15.86 14.23
C TYR A 225 -0.37 -14.76 14.13
N TRP A 226 -0.61 -14.20 12.94
CA TRP A 226 -1.64 -13.16 12.76
C TRP A 226 -3.05 -13.75 12.83
N PRO A 227 -3.44 -14.77 12.01
CA PRO A 227 -4.77 -15.34 12.08
C PRO A 227 -5.12 -15.95 13.45
N ARG A 228 -4.11 -16.38 14.23
CA ARG A 228 -4.26 -16.98 15.56
C ARG A 228 -3.74 -16.07 16.67
N LEU A 229 -3.72 -14.74 16.46
CA LEU A 229 -3.16 -13.78 17.41
C LEU A 229 -3.78 -13.89 18.81
N GLU A 230 -5.09 -14.14 18.90
CA GLU A 230 -5.77 -14.37 20.19
C GLU A 230 -5.15 -15.52 20.99
N GLN A 231 -4.81 -16.63 20.32
CA GLN A 231 -4.16 -17.77 20.95
C GLN A 231 -2.78 -17.37 21.49
N VAL A 232 -2.00 -16.61 20.71
CA VAL A 232 -0.66 -16.14 21.12
C VAL A 232 -0.77 -15.22 22.35
N LEU A 233 -1.70 -14.28 22.35
CA LEU A 233 -1.91 -13.34 23.46
C LEU A 233 -2.33 -14.06 24.74
N ARG A 234 -3.23 -15.03 24.62
CA ARG A 234 -3.70 -15.84 25.74
C ARG A 234 -2.59 -16.71 26.32
N GLU A 235 -1.86 -17.45 25.48
CA GLU A 235 -0.78 -18.34 25.95
C GLU A 235 0.41 -17.58 26.52
N SER A 236 0.71 -16.40 25.97
CA SER A 236 1.72 -15.52 26.54
C SER A 236 1.29 -14.85 27.83
N GLY A 237 -0.01 -14.72 28.08
CA GLY A 237 -0.55 -13.95 29.20
C GLY A 237 -0.21 -12.47 29.07
N PHE A 238 -0.33 -11.94 27.84
CA PHE A 238 -0.04 -10.54 27.52
C PHE A 238 -0.97 -9.61 28.31
N HIS A 239 -0.41 -8.64 29.05
CA HIS A 239 -1.15 -7.91 30.08
C HIS A 239 -2.40 -7.17 29.58
N SER A 240 -2.34 -6.59 28.37
CA SER A 240 -3.48 -5.87 27.78
C SER A 240 -4.60 -6.77 27.28
N TYR A 241 -4.38 -8.09 27.28
CA TYR A 241 -5.40 -9.07 26.93
C TYR A 241 -6.19 -9.46 28.18
N GLN A 242 -7.36 -8.86 28.36
CA GLN A 242 -8.34 -9.38 29.31
C GLN A 242 -9.02 -10.58 28.67
N SER A 243 -8.96 -11.74 29.33
CA SER A 243 -9.65 -12.95 28.88
C SER A 243 -11.17 -12.71 28.94
N GLY A 244 -11.73 -12.16 27.87
CA GLY A 244 -13.16 -12.27 27.61
C GLY A 244 -13.51 -13.73 27.32
N LEU A 245 -14.78 -14.07 27.48
CA LEU A 245 -15.33 -15.34 26.96
C LEU A 245 -14.74 -15.57 25.57
N PRO A 246 -14.33 -16.81 25.24
CA PRO A 246 -13.78 -17.11 23.93
C PRO A 246 -14.75 -16.51 22.93
N VAL A 247 -14.26 -15.65 22.03
CA VAL A 247 -14.99 -15.40 20.80
C VAL A 247 -15.27 -16.80 20.32
N SER A 248 -16.56 -17.17 20.34
CA SER A 248 -17.01 -18.40 19.73
C SER A 248 -16.21 -18.47 18.45
N LEU A 249 -15.51 -19.59 18.23
CA LEU A 249 -15.23 -20.03 16.87
C LEU A 249 -16.60 -20.12 16.20
N GLN A 250 -17.24 -18.97 15.92
CA GLN A 250 -18.26 -18.88 14.93
C GLN A 250 -17.45 -19.30 13.73
N PRO A 251 -17.76 -20.48 13.18
CA PRO A 251 -17.29 -20.79 11.87
C PRO A 251 -17.82 -19.60 11.08
N HIS A 252 -16.94 -18.68 10.66
CA HIS A 252 -17.27 -17.94 9.47
C HIS A 252 -17.61 -19.05 8.49
N PRO A 253 -18.87 -19.15 8.03
CA PRO A 253 -19.23 -20.24 7.15
C PRO A 253 -18.19 -20.18 6.04
N ILE A 254 -17.34 -21.21 5.99
CA ILE A 254 -16.38 -21.34 4.91
C ILE A 254 -17.26 -21.70 3.75
N ILE A 255 -17.82 -20.68 3.10
CA ILE A 255 -18.54 -20.81 1.86
C ILE A 255 -17.47 -21.40 0.93
N LYS A 256 -17.60 -22.69 0.62
CA LYS A 256 -16.73 -23.34 -0.35
C LYS A 256 -16.96 -22.59 -1.66
N ASN A 257 -15.92 -21.90 -2.15
CA ASN A 257 -15.94 -21.00 -3.30
C ASN A 257 -16.90 -19.81 -3.13
N PRO A 258 -16.56 -18.82 -2.29
CA PRO A 258 -17.38 -17.63 -2.16
C PRO A 258 -17.29 -16.81 -3.46
N ASP A 259 -18.41 -16.21 -3.86
CA ASP A 259 -18.46 -15.41 -5.09
C ASP A 259 -17.49 -14.22 -4.99
N PRO A 260 -16.49 -14.11 -5.88
CA PRO A 260 -15.48 -13.05 -5.82
C PRO A 260 -16.07 -11.64 -5.95
N VAL A 261 -17.25 -11.49 -6.56
CA VAL A 261 -17.94 -10.21 -6.68
C VAL A 261 -18.47 -9.76 -5.32
N VAL A 262 -19.14 -10.65 -4.60
CA VAL A 262 -19.80 -10.34 -3.32
C VAL A 262 -18.78 -10.25 -2.17
N THR A 263 -17.69 -11.01 -2.24
CA THR A 263 -16.63 -10.96 -1.20
C THR A 263 -15.76 -9.70 -1.23
N ASP A 264 -15.90 -8.86 -2.25
CA ASP A 264 -15.16 -7.62 -2.36
C ASP A 264 -15.84 -6.52 -1.55
N HIS A 265 -15.72 -6.61 -0.23
CA HIS A 265 -16.38 -5.70 0.72
C HIS A 265 -16.03 -4.21 0.52
N PHE A 266 -14.89 -3.90 -0.11
CA PHE A 266 -14.53 -2.51 -0.40
C PHE A 266 -15.36 -1.90 -1.54
N LEU A 267 -15.96 -2.74 -2.38
CA LEU A 267 -16.81 -2.34 -3.50
C LEU A 267 -18.26 -2.72 -3.30
N TYR A 268 -18.55 -4.00 -3.03
CA TYR A 268 -19.90 -4.53 -2.98
C TYR A 268 -20.70 -3.92 -1.81
N ASP A 269 -20.20 -4.04 -0.58
CA ASP A 269 -20.84 -3.47 0.60
C ASP A 269 -20.93 -1.94 0.51
N LEU A 270 -19.91 -1.27 -0.06
CA LEU A 270 -19.95 0.18 -0.26
C LEU A 270 -21.10 0.57 -1.19
N LEU A 271 -21.22 -0.10 -2.34
CA LEU A 271 -22.28 0.17 -3.31
C LEU A 271 -23.67 -0.22 -2.76
N GLU A 272 -23.76 -1.25 -1.92
CA GLU A 272 -24.99 -1.64 -1.22
C GLU A 272 -25.49 -0.49 -0.31
N LEU A 273 -24.59 0.09 0.47
CA LEU A 273 -24.88 1.18 1.43
C LEU A 273 -25.09 2.55 0.75
N THR A 274 -24.78 2.67 -0.53
CA THR A 274 -24.79 3.93 -1.28
C THR A 274 -26.18 4.22 -1.89
N SER A 275 -26.56 5.49 -2.02
CA SER A 275 -27.84 5.87 -2.64
C SER A 275 -27.91 5.54 -4.14
N ASP A 276 -29.12 5.33 -4.68
CA ASP A 276 -29.33 5.08 -6.12
C ASP A 276 -28.78 6.19 -7.02
N ARG A 277 -28.77 7.44 -6.55
CA ARG A 277 -28.23 8.59 -7.26
C ARG A 277 -26.72 8.46 -7.48
N ILE A 278 -25.98 8.09 -6.44
CA ILE A 278 -24.52 7.89 -6.51
C ILE A 278 -24.22 6.61 -7.32
N ARG A 279 -24.97 5.52 -7.11
CA ARG A 279 -24.88 4.30 -7.95
C ARG A 279 -25.11 4.62 -9.43
N GLY A 280 -26.04 5.53 -9.73
CA GLY A 280 -26.32 6.02 -11.08
C GLY A 280 -25.12 6.75 -11.71
N GLN A 281 -24.41 7.60 -10.97
CA GLN A 281 -23.18 8.24 -11.45
C GLN A 281 -22.04 7.24 -11.66
N PHE A 282 -21.89 6.28 -10.75
CA PHE A 282 -20.92 5.20 -10.91
C PHE A 282 -21.19 4.39 -12.19
N ALA A 283 -22.45 3.98 -12.40
CA ALA A 283 -22.86 3.26 -13.61
C ALA A 283 -22.67 4.11 -14.88
N LYS A 284 -22.96 5.42 -14.83
CA LYS A 284 -22.74 6.36 -15.95
C LYS A 284 -21.29 6.34 -16.41
N HIS A 285 -20.32 6.43 -15.51
CA HIS A 285 -18.92 6.40 -15.89
C HIS A 285 -18.46 5.03 -16.35
N LEU A 286 -18.95 3.94 -15.76
CA LEU A 286 -18.60 2.60 -16.25
C LEU A 286 -19.06 2.37 -17.70
N ARG A 287 -20.28 2.79 -18.04
CA ARG A 287 -20.83 2.69 -19.41
C ARG A 287 -20.04 3.46 -20.46
N SER A 288 -19.18 4.41 -20.05
CA SER A 288 -18.32 5.12 -21.00
C SER A 288 -17.24 4.23 -21.62
N SER A 289 -16.96 3.06 -21.02
CA SER A 289 -16.07 2.07 -21.62
C SER A 289 -16.83 1.13 -22.55
N SER A 290 -16.28 0.93 -23.74
CA SER A 290 -16.76 -0.04 -24.72
C SER A 290 -16.63 -1.50 -24.26
N TRP A 291 -16.01 -1.74 -23.11
CA TRP A 291 -15.79 -3.08 -22.54
C TRP A 291 -16.82 -3.44 -21.46
N THR A 292 -17.81 -2.57 -21.22
CA THR A 292 -18.93 -2.86 -20.33
C THR A 292 -20.17 -3.29 -21.09
N THR A 293 -20.96 -4.15 -20.47
CA THR A 293 -22.26 -4.60 -21.01
C THR A 293 -23.46 -4.07 -20.21
N LEU A 294 -23.25 -3.01 -19.43
CA LEU A 294 -24.26 -2.40 -18.57
C LEU A 294 -25.34 -1.68 -19.40
N GLU A 295 -26.56 -2.24 -19.44
CA GLU A 295 -27.81 -1.62 -19.94
C GLU A 295 -28.35 -0.44 -19.08
N THR A 296 -29.65 -0.26 -18.87
CA THR A 296 -30.24 0.84 -18.08
C THR A 296 -30.62 0.47 -16.64
N ASP A 297 -31.11 -0.75 -16.39
CA ASP A 297 -31.43 -1.28 -15.05
C ASP A 297 -30.36 -2.29 -14.60
N HIS A 298 -29.76 -2.07 -13.41
CA HIS A 298 -28.61 -2.84 -12.94
C HIS A 298 -28.81 -3.35 -11.54
N SER A 299 -28.74 -4.67 -11.39
CA SER A 299 -28.48 -5.24 -10.07
C SER A 299 -27.12 -4.80 -9.57
N LEU A 300 -27.01 -4.59 -8.24
CA LEU A 300 -25.76 -4.33 -7.54
C LEU A 300 -24.65 -5.32 -7.96
N TYR A 301 -25.01 -6.59 -8.11
CA TYR A 301 -24.11 -7.65 -8.55
C TYR A 301 -23.51 -7.39 -9.94
N LEU A 302 -24.34 -7.05 -10.93
CA LEU A 302 -23.86 -6.78 -12.28
C LEU A 302 -22.93 -5.57 -12.28
N LEU A 303 -23.30 -4.52 -11.55
CA LEU A 303 -22.52 -3.28 -11.44
C LEU A 303 -21.13 -3.53 -10.84
N SER A 304 -21.05 -4.27 -9.74
CA SER A 304 -19.78 -4.65 -9.12
C SER A 304 -18.95 -5.56 -10.04
N LYS A 305 -19.58 -6.57 -10.65
CA LYS A 305 -18.91 -7.51 -11.56
C LYS A 305 -18.27 -6.80 -12.75
N GLU A 306 -19.00 -5.89 -13.40
CA GLU A 306 -18.51 -5.15 -14.56
C GLU A 306 -17.33 -4.24 -14.19
N PHE A 307 -17.38 -3.57 -13.04
CA PHE A 307 -16.22 -2.82 -12.53
C PHE A 307 -15.00 -3.73 -12.33
N GLN A 308 -15.20 -4.89 -11.68
CA GLN A 308 -14.12 -5.84 -11.44
C GLN A 308 -13.53 -6.40 -12.75
N LEU A 309 -14.35 -6.61 -13.77
CA LEU A 309 -13.94 -7.11 -15.09
C LEU A 309 -13.20 -6.07 -15.93
N LEU A 310 -13.56 -4.79 -15.82
CA LEU A 310 -12.82 -3.68 -16.41
C LEU A 310 -11.40 -3.56 -15.83
N GLY A 311 -11.25 -3.93 -14.55
CA GLY A 311 -9.96 -4.03 -13.90
C GLY A 311 -9.11 -5.16 -14.46
N GLY A 312 -7.96 -4.85 -15.05
CA GLY A 312 -7.02 -5.86 -15.57
C GLY A 312 -7.17 -6.10 -17.07
N HIS A 313 -6.46 -7.10 -17.58
CA HIS A 313 -6.53 -7.45 -19.01
C HIS A 313 -7.63 -8.50 -19.22
N CYS A 314 -8.51 -8.31 -20.21
CA CYS A 314 -9.67 -9.19 -20.47
C CYS A 314 -9.28 -10.68 -20.57
N LEU A 315 -8.21 -11.01 -21.30
CA LEU A 315 -7.67 -12.38 -21.40
C LEU A 315 -7.19 -12.96 -20.06
N VAL A 316 -6.65 -12.11 -19.17
CA VAL A 316 -6.16 -12.54 -17.86
C VAL A 316 -7.33 -12.75 -16.90
N ASN A 317 -8.36 -11.91 -16.97
CA ASN A 317 -9.60 -12.09 -16.21
C ASN A 317 -10.37 -13.34 -16.67
N MET A 318 -10.36 -13.61 -17.98
CA MET A 318 -10.90 -14.84 -18.56
C MET A 318 -10.15 -16.08 -18.07
N ALA A 319 -8.81 -16.05 -18.05
CA ALA A 319 -7.99 -17.15 -17.52
C ALA A 319 -8.18 -17.37 -16.01
N ARG A 320 -8.45 -16.30 -15.25
CA ARG A 320 -8.76 -16.37 -13.80
C ARG A 320 -10.20 -16.77 -13.50
N GLY A 321 -11.09 -16.75 -14.50
CA GLY A 321 -12.52 -16.96 -14.34
C GLY A 321 -13.23 -15.87 -13.52
N ARG A 322 -12.57 -14.75 -13.22
CA ARG A 322 -13.11 -13.63 -12.42
C ARG A 322 -12.36 -12.31 -12.67
N GLY A 323 -13.01 -11.19 -12.34
CA GLY A 323 -12.40 -9.86 -12.33
C GLY A 323 -11.45 -9.63 -11.15
N LEU A 324 -10.79 -8.47 -11.15
CA LEU A 324 -9.92 -8.02 -10.05
C LEU A 324 -10.74 -7.45 -8.90
N LYS A 325 -10.30 -7.66 -7.66
CA LYS A 325 -10.89 -6.96 -6.49
C LYS A 325 -10.59 -5.46 -6.55
N TYR A 326 -11.40 -4.65 -5.88
CA TYR A 326 -11.29 -3.20 -5.85
C TYR A 326 -9.89 -2.70 -5.48
N VAL A 327 -9.31 -3.22 -4.41
CA VAL A 327 -7.95 -2.85 -3.97
C VAL A 327 -6.90 -3.20 -5.03
N GLN A 328 -7.07 -4.33 -5.74
CA GLN A 328 -6.17 -4.74 -6.82
C GLN A 328 -6.31 -3.82 -8.04
N ILE A 329 -7.50 -3.31 -8.30
CA ILE A 329 -7.75 -2.29 -9.34
C ILE A 329 -7.06 -0.98 -8.96
N LEU A 330 -7.20 -0.52 -7.72
CA LEU A 330 -6.48 0.66 -7.25
C LEU A 330 -4.96 0.48 -7.38
N LEU A 331 -4.42 -0.70 -7.02
CA LEU A 331 -2.98 -0.99 -7.12
C LEU A 331 -2.51 -0.96 -8.59
N MET A 332 -3.30 -1.57 -9.48
CA MET A 332 -3.04 -1.53 -10.92
C MET A 332 -3.05 -0.09 -11.47
N LEU A 333 -3.97 0.75 -11.01
CA LEU A 333 -4.03 2.16 -11.41
C LEU A 333 -2.86 2.94 -10.82
N ALA A 334 -2.51 2.73 -9.55
CA ALA A 334 -1.35 3.37 -8.93
C ALA A 334 -0.04 3.00 -9.64
N GLU A 335 0.13 1.72 -10.02
CA GLU A 335 1.27 1.28 -10.84
C GLU A 335 1.29 1.98 -12.21
N HIS A 336 0.12 2.17 -12.82
CA HIS A 336 0.02 2.86 -14.11
C HIS A 336 0.49 4.33 -14.04
N TYR A 337 0.19 5.00 -12.94
CA TYR A 337 0.58 6.40 -12.68
C TYR A 337 1.92 6.55 -11.96
N ASP A 338 2.71 5.47 -11.82
CA ASP A 338 4.02 5.46 -11.14
C ASP A 338 3.97 5.91 -9.66
N LEU A 339 2.85 5.62 -8.97
CA LEU A 339 2.58 6.04 -7.59
C LEU A 339 3.01 5.00 -6.53
N LEU A 340 3.73 3.95 -6.93
CA LEU A 340 4.05 2.82 -6.04
C LEU A 340 4.86 3.24 -4.82
N SER A 341 5.67 4.30 -4.93
CA SER A 341 6.50 4.76 -3.81
C SER A 341 5.67 5.49 -2.74
N GLU A 342 4.66 6.22 -3.18
CA GLU A 342 3.73 7.03 -2.39
C GLU A 342 2.62 6.18 -1.74
N LEU A 343 2.37 4.98 -2.28
CA LEU A 343 1.46 4.01 -1.66
C LEU A 343 1.90 3.61 -0.25
N HIS A 344 3.20 3.68 0.06
CA HIS A 344 3.68 3.40 1.42
C HIS A 344 3.01 4.32 2.46
N ASP A 345 2.74 5.57 2.08
CA ASP A 345 2.12 6.58 2.93
C ASP A 345 0.60 6.39 3.09
N CYS A 346 0.01 5.36 2.44
CA CYS A 346 -1.42 5.05 2.50
C CYS A 346 -1.67 3.81 3.38
N ALA A 347 -2.17 4.00 4.59
CA ALA A 347 -2.60 2.92 5.49
C ALA A 347 -4.05 2.49 5.28
N GLN A 348 -4.89 3.31 4.64
CA GLN A 348 -6.29 3.01 4.34
C GLN A 348 -6.63 3.17 2.85
N VAL A 349 -7.66 2.44 2.39
CA VAL A 349 -8.15 2.48 1.00
C VAL A 349 -8.53 3.92 0.59
N VAL A 350 -9.16 4.67 1.49
CA VAL A 350 -9.55 6.07 1.24
C VAL A 350 -8.34 6.98 0.98
N GLU A 351 -7.19 6.73 1.61
CA GLU A 351 -5.96 7.50 1.37
C GLU A 351 -5.36 7.17 -0.01
N MET A 352 -5.50 5.92 -0.44
CA MET A 352 -5.08 5.47 -1.77
C MET A 352 -5.98 6.03 -2.88
N GLU A 353 -7.29 6.04 -2.65
CA GLU A 353 -8.27 6.72 -3.51
C GLU A 353 -7.93 8.23 -3.63
N ALA A 354 -7.70 8.91 -2.50
CA ALA A 354 -7.31 10.32 -2.47
C ALA A 354 -6.01 10.60 -3.22
N LEU A 355 -4.98 9.77 -3.04
CA LEU A 355 -3.71 9.87 -3.77
C LEU A 355 -3.91 9.72 -5.28
N LEU A 356 -4.66 8.70 -5.71
CA LEU A 356 -4.94 8.44 -7.11
C LEU A 356 -5.71 9.61 -7.74
N ILE A 357 -6.81 10.02 -7.11
CA ILE A 357 -7.72 11.06 -7.61
C ILE A 357 -7.00 12.40 -7.69
N SER A 358 -6.29 12.79 -6.62
CA SER A 358 -5.56 14.06 -6.61
C SER A 358 -4.49 14.11 -7.70
N THR A 359 -3.80 12.99 -7.95
CA THR A 359 -2.83 12.87 -9.05
C THR A 359 -3.52 13.02 -10.41
N CYS A 360 -4.66 12.37 -10.62
CA CYS A 360 -5.39 12.46 -11.90
C CYS A 360 -5.94 13.87 -12.17
N PHE A 361 -6.48 14.56 -11.15
CA PHE A 361 -6.94 15.95 -11.27
C PHE A 361 -5.78 16.91 -11.53
N ARG A 362 -4.68 16.76 -10.78
CA ARG A 362 -3.45 17.53 -11.00
C ARG A 362 -2.90 17.36 -12.41
N SER A 363 -2.84 16.11 -12.90
CA SER A 363 -2.35 15.83 -14.25
C SER A 363 -3.26 16.40 -15.34
N SER A 364 -4.58 16.47 -15.10
CA SER A 364 -5.56 16.94 -16.09
C SER A 364 -5.74 18.45 -16.10
N PHE A 365 -5.65 19.10 -14.93
CA PHE A 365 -6.04 20.50 -14.74
C PHE A 365 -4.97 21.38 -14.08
N GLY A 366 -3.84 20.80 -13.67
CA GLY A 366 -2.74 21.50 -13.00
C GLY A 366 -2.85 21.53 -11.47
N GLU A 367 -1.76 21.98 -10.83
CA GLU A 367 -1.59 22.02 -9.37
C GLU A 367 -2.58 22.96 -8.65
N ALA A 368 -3.09 23.99 -9.34
CA ALA A 368 -4.01 24.96 -8.76
C ALA A 368 -5.47 24.46 -8.66
N HIS A 369 -5.76 23.26 -9.17
CA HIS A 369 -7.10 22.70 -9.12
C HIS A 369 -7.48 22.30 -7.69
N VAL A 370 -8.72 22.56 -7.27
CA VAL A 370 -9.21 22.33 -5.89
C VAL A 370 -9.10 20.87 -5.43
N LEU A 371 -9.10 19.91 -6.37
CA LEU A 371 -8.92 18.48 -6.09
C LEU A 371 -7.50 17.97 -6.36
N ALA A 372 -6.52 18.81 -6.70
CA ALA A 372 -5.15 18.40 -7.02
C ALA A 372 -4.26 18.15 -5.78
N SER A 373 -4.66 18.66 -4.60
CA SER A 373 -3.95 18.48 -3.34
C SER A 373 -4.48 17.27 -2.58
N ARG A 374 -3.62 16.26 -2.34
CA ARG A 374 -3.95 15.07 -1.55
C ARG A 374 -4.39 15.42 -0.12
N GLN A 375 -3.80 16.45 0.48
CA GLN A 375 -4.08 16.81 1.88
C GLN A 375 -5.42 17.53 2.02
N GLU A 376 -5.76 18.37 1.06
CA GLU A 376 -6.94 19.24 1.14
C GLU A 376 -8.17 18.66 0.43
N ILE A 377 -8.01 17.59 -0.37
CA ILE A 377 -9.09 17.03 -1.19
C ILE A 377 -10.34 16.69 -0.37
N THR A 378 -10.16 16.14 0.84
CA THR A 378 -11.28 15.78 1.72
C THR A 378 -12.02 17.00 2.24
N GLU A 379 -11.29 18.06 2.59
CA GLU A 379 -11.87 19.33 3.08
C GLU A 379 -12.62 20.05 1.96
N HIS A 380 -12.00 20.15 0.78
CA HIS A 380 -12.61 20.74 -0.42
C HIS A 380 -13.86 19.97 -0.85
N MET A 381 -13.85 18.64 -0.76
CA MET A 381 -15.04 17.82 -1.05
C MET A 381 -16.15 18.02 -0.02
N ALA A 382 -15.83 18.16 1.26
CA ALA A 382 -16.82 18.44 2.30
C ALA A 382 -17.48 19.82 2.11
N ALA A 383 -16.73 20.80 1.58
CA ALA A 383 -17.24 22.13 1.27
C ALA A 383 -18.04 22.20 -0.05
N MET A 384 -17.90 21.22 -0.94
CA MET A 384 -18.52 21.21 -2.26
C MET A 384 -19.93 20.57 -2.23
N THR A 385 -20.84 21.10 -3.03
CA THR A 385 -22.12 20.42 -3.26
C THR A 385 -21.89 19.11 -4.02
N GLU A 386 -22.70 18.09 -3.77
CA GLU A 386 -22.61 16.80 -4.49
C GLU A 386 -22.66 17.00 -6.02
N LYS A 387 -23.55 17.87 -6.49
CA LYS A 387 -23.65 18.21 -7.91
C LYS A 387 -22.35 18.81 -8.43
N GLY A 388 -21.78 19.77 -7.70
CA GLY A 388 -20.51 20.39 -8.06
C GLY A 388 -19.38 19.37 -8.14
N TYR A 389 -19.34 18.40 -7.23
CA TYR A 389 -18.32 17.34 -7.27
C TYR A 389 -18.46 16.46 -8.52
N PHE A 390 -19.68 16.02 -8.84
CA PHE A 390 -19.90 15.21 -10.04
C PHE A 390 -19.61 15.96 -11.34
N GLU A 391 -19.83 17.28 -11.40
CA GLU A 391 -19.42 18.11 -12.54
C GLU A 391 -17.88 18.13 -12.72
N GLN A 392 -17.12 18.11 -11.62
CA GLN A 392 -15.65 17.96 -11.69
C GLN A 392 -15.24 16.58 -12.17
N VAL A 393 -15.91 15.51 -11.71
CA VAL A 393 -15.64 14.13 -12.15
C VAL A 393 -15.99 13.94 -13.64
N ASP A 394 -17.08 14.56 -14.11
CA ASP A 394 -17.45 14.59 -15.53
C ASP A 394 -16.39 15.28 -16.38
N SER A 395 -15.86 16.41 -15.89
CA SER A 395 -14.78 17.14 -16.55
C SER A 395 -13.51 16.29 -16.63
N LEU A 396 -13.17 15.54 -15.57
CA LEU A 396 -12.06 14.60 -15.55
C LEU A 396 -12.27 13.44 -16.54
N ALA A 397 -13.47 12.88 -16.61
CA ALA A 397 -13.80 11.82 -17.57
C ALA A 397 -13.61 12.32 -19.02
N ALA A 398 -14.03 13.55 -19.30
CA ALA A 398 -13.86 14.18 -20.59
C ALA A 398 -12.37 14.42 -20.93
N SER A 399 -11.57 14.93 -20.01
CA SER A 399 -10.13 15.16 -20.24
C SER A 399 -9.39 13.86 -20.54
N LEU A 400 -9.64 12.79 -19.77
CA LEU A 400 -9.03 11.48 -19.97
C LEU A 400 -9.41 10.85 -21.32
N THR A 401 -10.66 11.07 -21.76
CA THR A 401 -11.13 10.60 -23.06
C THR A 401 -10.52 11.39 -24.20
N ILE A 402 -10.48 12.73 -24.13
CA ILE A 402 -9.91 13.59 -25.18
C ILE A 402 -8.41 13.34 -25.37
N THR A 403 -7.67 13.16 -24.28
CA THR A 403 -6.22 12.88 -24.33
C THR A 403 -5.92 11.55 -25.05
N SER A 404 -6.86 10.60 -25.04
CA SER A 404 -6.75 9.34 -25.80
C SER A 404 -6.93 9.50 -27.31
N TYR A 405 -7.60 10.57 -27.78
CA TYR A 405 -7.80 10.85 -29.20
C TYR A 405 -6.62 11.59 -29.85
N PHE A 406 -5.80 12.31 -29.07
CA PHE A 406 -4.64 13.03 -29.59
C PHE A 406 -3.38 12.14 -29.60
N SER A 407 -3.33 11.20 -30.55
CA SER A 407 -2.10 10.49 -30.96
C SER A 407 -1.89 10.65 -32.47
N THR A 408 -1.02 11.62 -32.82
CA THR A 408 -0.37 12.02 -34.11
C THR A 408 -1.19 12.60 -35.28
N PRO A 409 -0.62 13.49 -36.15
CA PRO A 409 0.50 14.45 -35.99
C PRO A 409 0.03 15.93 -35.99
N GLU A 410 0.97 16.83 -35.65
CA GLU A 410 0.88 18.32 -35.60
C GLU A 410 -0.32 19.00 -36.29
N PRO A 411 -1.12 19.82 -35.56
CA PRO A 411 -1.93 20.84 -36.21
C PRO A 411 -1.06 22.04 -36.63
N PRO A 412 -1.28 22.63 -37.82
CA PRO A 412 -0.51 23.77 -38.29
C PRO A 412 -0.72 24.96 -37.35
N ALA A 413 0.36 25.69 -37.06
CA ALA A 413 0.32 26.88 -36.23
C ALA A 413 -0.70 27.90 -36.77
N PRO A 414 -1.51 28.56 -35.92
CA PRO A 414 -2.42 29.60 -36.36
C PRO A 414 -1.63 30.81 -36.88
N VAL A 415 -2.00 31.24 -38.08
CA VAL A 415 -1.52 32.46 -38.74
C VAL A 415 -1.94 33.67 -37.93
N TYR A 416 -0.99 34.37 -37.32
CA TYR A 416 -1.18 35.75 -36.86
C TYR A 416 -0.60 36.72 -37.89
N ARG A 417 -1.40 37.76 -38.21
CA ARG A 417 -1.10 38.85 -39.15
C ARG A 417 0.29 39.44 -38.91
N ASN A 418 1.10 39.47 -39.96
CA ASN A 418 2.28 40.33 -40.04
C ASN A 418 1.86 41.74 -40.45
N SER A 419 2.32 42.73 -39.70
CA SER A 419 2.51 44.11 -40.16
C SER A 419 4.00 44.34 -40.36
N SER A 420 4.38 44.56 -41.64
CA SER A 420 5.57 45.32 -42.15
C SER A 420 6.97 44.96 -41.60
N SER A 421 8.06 44.80 -42.36
CA SER A 421 8.45 45.36 -43.66
C SER A 421 9.73 44.67 -44.20
N ALA A 422 9.72 44.40 -45.51
CA ALA A 422 10.80 44.55 -46.52
C ALA A 422 12.27 44.10 -46.23
N LEU A 423 12.77 43.09 -46.97
CA LEU A 423 13.65 43.25 -48.17
C LEU A 423 14.27 41.89 -48.61
N SER A 424 14.15 41.60 -49.93
CA SER A 424 15.02 40.87 -50.89
C SER A 424 16.04 39.82 -50.38
N SER A 425 16.29 38.66 -51.00
CA SER A 425 16.33 38.27 -52.42
C SER A 425 16.48 36.74 -52.56
N GLU A 426 16.00 36.18 -53.69
CA GLU A 426 16.55 35.09 -54.55
C GLU A 426 17.44 33.96 -53.95
N SER A 427 17.50 32.72 -54.44
CA SER A 427 16.74 31.86 -55.37
C SER A 427 17.45 30.48 -55.35
N ASN A 428 16.71 29.43 -55.71
CA ASN A 428 17.17 28.16 -56.32
C ASN A 428 18.05 27.16 -55.53
N GLY A 429 17.66 25.87 -55.62
CA GLY A 429 18.64 24.78 -55.69
C GLY A 429 18.23 23.47 -55.00
N LEU A 430 17.58 22.57 -55.74
CA LEU A 430 17.58 21.13 -55.48
C LEU A 430 19.02 20.58 -55.53
N ALA A 431 19.40 19.68 -54.62
CA ALA A 431 20.04 18.39 -54.96
C ALA A 431 20.37 17.55 -53.72
N LEU A 432 20.09 16.26 -53.84
CA LEU A 432 20.58 15.18 -52.98
C LEU A 432 22.12 15.13 -52.95
N ALA A 433 22.71 14.90 -51.78
CA ALA A 433 23.78 13.91 -51.61
C ALA A 433 24.12 13.69 -50.12
N SER A 434 24.51 12.45 -49.87
CA SER A 434 24.75 11.74 -48.62
C SER A 434 25.96 12.22 -47.78
N ILE A 435 26.08 11.62 -46.59
CA ILE A 435 27.28 11.41 -45.75
C ILE A 435 27.47 12.43 -44.60
N SER A 436 26.94 12.02 -43.43
CA SER A 436 27.45 12.17 -42.06
C SER A 436 28.36 13.35 -41.71
N MET A 437 27.88 14.20 -40.79
CA MET A 437 28.59 14.66 -39.59
C MET A 437 27.56 15.15 -38.55
N LEU A 438 27.63 14.61 -37.33
CA LEU A 438 26.99 15.18 -36.15
C LEU A 438 27.67 16.51 -35.80
N PRO A 439 26.89 17.54 -35.43
CA PRO A 439 27.28 18.43 -34.37
C PRO A 439 26.37 18.19 -33.17
N SER A 440 27.00 17.94 -32.02
CA SER A 440 26.41 18.02 -30.71
C SER A 440 25.71 19.38 -30.50
N LEU A 441 24.40 19.36 -30.30
CA LEU A 441 23.65 20.44 -29.67
C LEU A 441 22.86 19.86 -28.52
N THR A 442 23.55 19.74 -27.39
CA THR A 442 22.95 19.85 -26.05
C THR A 442 22.29 21.22 -25.94
N GLY A 443 20.97 21.27 -26.16
CA GLY A 443 20.11 22.40 -25.86
C GLY A 443 18.94 21.93 -25.01
N LEU A 444 18.92 22.37 -23.76
CA LEU A 444 17.98 22.02 -22.69
C LEU A 444 16.51 21.87 -23.13
N ILE A 445 16.05 20.63 -23.21
CA ILE A 445 14.64 20.29 -23.03
C ILE A 445 14.57 19.59 -21.67
N SER A 446 13.77 20.15 -20.74
CA SER A 446 13.58 19.60 -19.40
C SER A 446 13.22 18.12 -19.48
N THR A 447 14.07 17.26 -18.93
CA THR A 447 13.89 15.81 -18.86
C THR A 447 12.62 15.38 -18.13
N GLU A 448 11.97 16.28 -17.38
CA GLU A 448 10.66 16.06 -16.76
C GLU A 448 9.52 15.97 -17.78
N ARG A 449 9.50 16.82 -18.82
CA ARG A 449 8.46 16.77 -19.86
C ARG A 449 8.55 15.51 -20.72
N ILE A 450 9.75 14.96 -20.91
CA ILE A 450 9.95 13.71 -21.64
C ILE A 450 9.52 12.51 -20.79
N LYS A 451 9.72 12.53 -19.46
CA LYS A 451 9.15 11.50 -18.57
C LYS A 451 7.62 11.55 -18.50
N ALA A 452 7.02 12.74 -18.45
CA ALA A 452 5.56 12.94 -18.49
C ALA A 452 4.94 12.56 -19.86
N ALA A 453 5.68 12.74 -20.95
CA ALA A 453 5.24 12.34 -22.28
C ALA A 453 5.44 10.82 -22.54
N VAL A 454 6.47 10.21 -21.96
CA VAL A 454 6.72 8.76 -22.08
C VAL A 454 5.79 7.92 -21.18
N THR A 455 5.33 8.46 -20.05
CA THR A 455 4.19 7.88 -19.29
C THR A 455 2.90 7.92 -20.11
N ASN A 456 2.71 8.97 -20.94
CA ASN A 456 1.62 9.06 -21.91
C ASN A 456 1.78 8.15 -23.15
N LEU A 457 2.92 7.51 -23.38
CA LEU A 457 3.09 6.58 -24.52
C LEU A 457 2.65 5.15 -24.17
N LYS A 458 2.57 4.81 -22.87
CA LYS A 458 1.98 3.55 -22.38
C LYS A 458 0.46 3.63 -22.14
N SER A 459 -0.13 4.82 -22.17
CA SER A 459 -1.56 5.04 -21.87
C SER A 459 -2.51 4.67 -23.03
N ALA A 460 -1.99 4.39 -24.23
CA ALA A 460 -2.81 4.13 -25.41
C ALA A 460 -3.24 2.65 -25.64
N VAL A 461 -2.98 1.73 -24.70
CA VAL A 461 -3.29 0.28 -24.91
C VAL A 461 -4.07 -0.38 -23.76
N LYS A 462 -4.87 0.37 -22.97
CA LYS A 462 -5.89 -0.24 -22.08
C LYS A 462 -7.21 0.56 -22.11
N PRO A 463 -8.20 0.16 -22.93
CA PRO A 463 -9.50 0.85 -23.12
C PRO A 463 -10.45 0.98 -21.91
N GLY A 464 -9.98 0.70 -20.68
CA GLY A 464 -10.79 0.73 -19.46
C GLY A 464 -10.47 1.86 -18.48
N TYR A 465 -9.30 2.50 -18.58
CA TYR A 465 -8.83 3.42 -17.52
C TYR A 465 -9.58 4.75 -17.49
N SER A 466 -9.98 5.28 -18.65
CA SER A 466 -10.81 6.48 -18.76
C SER A 466 -12.18 6.33 -18.11
N ALA A 467 -12.69 5.10 -17.98
CA ALA A 467 -13.92 4.79 -17.25
C ALA A 467 -13.66 4.45 -15.77
N LEU A 468 -12.57 3.72 -15.47
CA LEU A 468 -12.22 3.32 -14.11
C LEU A 468 -11.87 4.52 -13.21
N ILE A 469 -11.12 5.51 -13.69
CA ILE A 469 -10.70 6.66 -12.86
C ILE A 469 -11.91 7.49 -12.38
N PRO A 470 -12.84 7.94 -13.25
CA PRO A 470 -14.04 8.63 -12.80
C PRO A 470 -14.91 7.75 -11.90
N ALA A 471 -15.03 6.44 -12.20
CA ALA A 471 -15.78 5.52 -11.34
C ALA A 471 -15.15 5.38 -9.94
N VAL A 472 -13.82 5.34 -9.83
CA VAL A 472 -13.11 5.39 -8.55
C VAL A 472 -13.36 6.72 -7.82
N ALA A 473 -13.42 7.85 -8.53
CA ALA A 473 -13.76 9.14 -7.93
C ALA A 473 -15.17 9.17 -7.32
N ILE A 474 -16.16 8.55 -7.97
CA ILE A 474 -17.50 8.39 -7.40
C ILE A 474 -17.47 7.50 -6.14
N LEU A 475 -16.72 6.40 -6.15
CA LEU A 475 -16.58 5.51 -4.97
C LEU A 475 -15.88 6.21 -3.81
N PHE A 476 -14.85 7.01 -4.08
CA PHE A 476 -14.19 7.83 -3.06
C PHE A 476 -15.15 8.81 -2.40
N TYR A 477 -15.96 9.52 -3.20
CA TYR A 477 -17.00 10.39 -2.67
C TYR A 477 -17.99 9.61 -1.79
N ALA A 478 -18.49 8.47 -2.26
CA ALA A 478 -19.41 7.63 -1.51
C ALA A 478 -18.80 7.17 -0.17
N ARG A 479 -17.52 6.77 -0.19
CA ARG A 479 -16.79 6.29 0.98
C ARG A 479 -16.64 7.39 2.04
N LEU A 480 -16.31 8.61 1.61
CA LEU A 480 -16.22 9.78 2.49
C LEU A 480 -17.58 10.15 3.09
N GLN A 481 -18.65 10.18 2.29
CA GLN A 481 -20.00 10.50 2.79
C GLN A 481 -20.52 9.50 3.82
N LEU A 482 -20.19 8.23 3.66
CA LEU A 482 -20.59 7.16 4.58
C LEU A 482 -19.66 7.02 5.79
N ASN A 483 -18.60 7.84 5.88
CA ASN A 483 -17.50 7.67 6.84
C ASN A 483 -16.99 6.21 6.89
N ASN A 484 -16.97 5.56 5.72
CA ASN A 484 -16.69 4.14 5.61
C ASN A 484 -15.18 3.95 5.44
N GLU A 485 -14.45 3.90 6.56
CA GLU A 485 -13.00 3.65 6.57
C GLU A 485 -12.57 2.24 6.08
N GLY A 486 -13.49 1.46 5.51
CA GLY A 486 -13.22 0.14 4.97
C GLY A 486 -13.00 -0.94 6.06
N LEU A 487 -13.65 -0.75 7.21
CA LEU A 487 -13.59 -1.67 8.34
C LEU A 487 -14.96 -2.32 8.57
N ARG A 488 -15.17 -3.43 7.87
CA ARG A 488 -15.96 -4.55 8.40
C ARG A 488 -15.08 -5.79 8.39
#